data_AF-A0AAD9ZUC6-F1
#
_entry.id   AF-A0AAD9ZUC6-F1
#
_cell.length_a   1.000
_cell.length_b   1.000
_cell.length_c   1.000
_cell.angle_alpha   90.00
_cell.angle_beta   90.00
_cell.angle_gamma   90.00
#
_symmetry.space_group_name_H-M   'P 1'
#
loop_
_entity.id
_entity.type
_entity.pdbx_description
1 polymer ?
#
loop_
_entity_poly.entity_id
_entity_poly.type
_entity_poly.pdbx_seq_one_letter_code
_entity_poly.pdbx_strand_id
1 'polypeptide(L)'
;MLKDPAKSHKPELPMTGPGFGGRVGTTKGSLLTQYLLKQGGMIKETWMDEDPREAILKYADVAAKEPKFIAPAYAQTQPETVFAKSDSENEEK
;
A
#
# COMPACT_ATOMS: atom_id res chain seq x y z
N MET A 1 33.61 -31.33 20.81
CA MET A 1 33.43 -32.03 19.51
C MET A 1 32.99 -31.00 18.50
N LEU A 2 33.78 -30.79 17.44
CA LEU A 2 33.53 -29.77 16.42
C LEU A 2 32.32 -30.20 15.59
N LYS A 3 31.19 -29.51 15.75
CA LYS A 3 29.96 -29.79 15.01
C LYS A 3 30.20 -29.35 13.56
N ASP A 4 29.88 -30.22 12.61
CA ASP A 4 30.03 -30.01 11.17
C ASP A 4 29.57 -28.58 10.77
N PRO A 5 30.45 -27.74 10.19
CA PRO A 5 30.19 -26.31 9.98
C PRO A 5 28.97 -26.03 9.09
N ALA A 6 28.66 -26.93 8.16
CA ALA A 6 27.46 -26.82 7.33
C ALA A 6 26.17 -27.12 8.12
N LYS A 7 26.20 -28.07 9.06
CA LYS A 7 25.03 -28.47 9.87
C LYS A 7 24.83 -27.61 11.13
N SER A 8 25.82 -26.81 11.50
CA SER A 8 25.76 -25.91 12.66
C SER A 8 25.53 -24.45 12.29
N HIS A 9 25.45 -24.13 10.99
CA HIS A 9 25.08 -22.80 10.52
C HIS A 9 23.60 -22.51 10.81
N LYS A 10 23.36 -21.67 11.82
CA LYS A 10 22.02 -21.14 12.11
C LYS A 10 21.64 -20.09 11.06
N PRO A 11 20.36 -19.97 10.68
CA PRO A 11 19.88 -18.86 9.85
C PRO A 11 20.32 -17.52 10.45
N GLU A 12 20.68 -16.57 9.58
CA GLU A 12 21.05 -15.24 10.05
C GLU A 12 19.88 -14.58 10.77
N LEU A 13 20.16 -14.08 11.96
CA LEU A 13 19.18 -13.36 12.75
C LEU A 13 18.91 -11.97 12.13
N PRO A 14 17.69 -11.42 12.33
CA PRO A 14 17.42 -10.04 11.95
C PRO A 14 18.44 -9.11 12.64
N MET A 15 18.95 -8.13 11.91
CA MET A 15 20.01 -7.25 12.43
C MET A 15 19.49 -6.30 13.50
N THR A 16 20.05 -6.43 14.71
CA THR A 16 19.86 -5.52 15.83
C THR A 16 21.12 -4.67 15.98
N GLY A 17 21.13 -3.47 15.40
CA GLY A 17 22.31 -2.59 15.42
C GLY A 17 22.47 -1.73 14.16
N PRO A 18 23.59 -0.97 14.07
CA PRO A 18 23.93 -0.22 12.86
C PRO A 18 24.09 -1.15 11.66
N GLY A 19 23.75 -0.65 10.47
CA GLY A 19 23.81 -1.45 9.23
C GLY A 19 25.25 -1.86 8.93
N PHE A 20 25.45 -3.13 8.61
CA PHE A 20 26.76 -3.69 8.28
C PHE A 20 26.62 -4.71 7.15
N GLY A 21 27.61 -4.80 6.25
CA GLY A 21 27.64 -5.80 5.18
C GLY A 21 26.52 -5.67 4.13
N GLY A 22 26.05 -4.45 3.83
CA GLY A 22 24.98 -4.21 2.85
C GLY A 22 23.56 -4.37 3.40
N ARG A 23 23.41 -4.72 4.69
CA ARG A 23 22.11 -4.82 5.36
C ARG A 23 21.78 -3.49 6.04
N VAL A 24 20.54 -3.03 5.87
CA VAL A 24 20.07 -1.79 6.51
C VAL A 24 19.83 -2.06 8.00
N GLY A 25 20.52 -1.29 8.85
CA GLY A 25 20.40 -1.38 10.29
C GLY A 25 19.08 -0.81 10.81
N THR A 26 18.64 -1.32 11.95
CA THR A 26 17.41 -0.89 12.63
C THR A 26 17.61 0.35 13.51
N THR A 27 18.85 0.80 13.70
CA THR A 27 19.17 1.96 14.55
C THR A 27 18.76 3.27 13.89
N LYS A 28 18.16 4.17 14.68
CA LYS A 28 17.63 5.46 14.21
C LYS A 28 18.71 6.54 13.97
N GLY A 29 20.00 6.20 14.07
CA GLY A 29 21.03 7.21 14.38
C GLY A 29 22.35 7.14 13.60
N SER A 30 22.53 6.22 12.65
CA SER A 30 23.82 6.13 11.94
C SER A 30 23.98 7.16 10.81
N LEU A 31 22.88 7.57 10.17
CA LEU A 31 22.89 8.45 9.00
C LEU A 31 21.78 9.49 9.14
N LEU A 32 22.12 10.77 8.94
CA LEU A 32 21.17 11.89 8.97
C LEU A 32 20.01 11.70 7.99
N THR A 33 20.31 11.16 6.80
CA THR A 33 19.31 10.84 5.78
C THR A 33 18.27 9.85 6.30
N GLN A 34 18.69 8.78 6.98
CA GLN A 34 17.78 7.79 7.57
C GLN A 34 16.92 8.38 8.69
N TYR A 35 17.50 9.24 9.54
CA TYR A 35 16.76 9.94 10.60
C TYR A 35 15.69 10.88 10.02
N LEU A 36 16.05 11.70 9.05
CA LEU A 36 15.12 12.64 8.41
C LEU A 36 13.98 11.90 7.68
N LEU A 37 14.33 10.79 7.04
CA LEU A 37 13.40 9.96 6.29
C LEU A 37 12.40 9.22 7.21
N LYS A 38 12.87 8.71 8.36
CA LYS A 38 12.06 7.95 9.32
C LYS A 38 11.32 8.80 10.36
N GLN A 39 11.90 9.92 10.79
CA GLN A 39 11.36 10.78 11.86
C GLN A 39 10.85 12.13 11.35
N GLY A 40 11.41 12.63 10.24
CA GLY A 40 10.93 13.85 9.57
C GLY A 40 9.71 13.63 8.67
N GLY A 41 9.11 12.44 8.67
CA GLY A 41 7.86 12.16 7.95
C GLY A 41 7.97 12.23 6.42
N MET A 42 9.18 12.25 5.86
CA MET A 42 9.39 12.34 4.42
C MET A 42 9.05 11.02 3.69
N ILE A 43 8.95 9.89 4.40
CA ILE A 43 8.21 8.71 3.93
C ILE A 43 6.95 8.54 4.77
N LYS A 44 6.02 9.48 4.69
CA LYS A 44 4.63 9.12 4.95
C LYS A 44 4.13 8.47 3.66
N GLU A 45 4.22 7.14 3.60
CA GLU A 45 3.59 6.33 2.55
C GLU A 45 2.06 6.48 2.67
N THR A 46 1.50 7.61 2.22
CA THR A 46 0.06 7.90 2.35
C THR A 46 -0.81 6.91 1.60
N TRP A 47 -0.23 6.15 0.67
CA TRP A 47 -0.91 5.05 -0.03
C TRP A 47 -1.23 3.86 0.88
N MET A 48 -0.63 3.77 2.07
CA MET A 48 -0.96 2.75 3.08
C MET A 48 -2.01 3.21 4.09
N ASP A 49 -2.27 4.53 4.16
CA ASP A 49 -3.22 5.10 5.12
C ASP A 49 -4.66 5.10 4.60
N GLU A 50 -4.85 5.04 3.27
CA GLU A 50 -6.18 5.03 2.66
C GLU A 50 -6.49 3.67 2.02
N ASP A 51 -7.63 3.08 2.40
CA ASP A 51 -8.14 1.92 1.71
C ASP A 51 -8.39 2.26 0.23
N PRO A 52 -7.85 1.48 -0.72
CA PRO A 52 -7.91 1.82 -2.15
C PRO A 52 -9.34 1.91 -2.67
N ARG A 53 -10.26 1.15 -2.05
CA ARG A 53 -11.69 1.21 -2.33
C ARG A 53 -12.27 2.58 -1.94
N GLU A 54 -11.99 3.04 -0.74
CA GLU A 54 -12.52 4.31 -0.24
C GLU A 54 -11.96 5.49 -1.04
N ALA A 55 -10.68 5.45 -1.39
CA ALA A 55 -10.06 6.45 -2.25
C ALA A 55 -10.80 6.59 -3.59
N ILE A 56 -11.15 5.49 -4.25
CA ILE A 56 -11.91 5.52 -5.51
C ILE A 56 -13.33 6.03 -5.28
N LEU A 57 -14.00 5.57 -4.22
CA LEU A 57 -15.39 5.97 -3.92
C LEU A 57 -15.52 7.47 -3.59
N LYS A 58 -14.54 8.08 -2.91
CA LYS A 58 -14.51 9.52 -2.60
C LYS A 58 -14.64 10.40 -3.86
N TYR A 59 -14.10 9.95 -4.98
CA TYR A 59 -14.14 10.70 -6.24
C TYR A 59 -15.30 10.32 -7.17
N ALA A 60 -16.09 9.31 -6.84
CA ALA A 60 -17.22 8.88 -7.66
C ALA A 60 -18.26 9.99 -7.84
N ASP A 61 -18.64 10.68 -6.76
CA ASP A 61 -19.60 11.78 -6.78
C ASP A 61 -19.09 12.99 -7.59
N VAL A 62 -17.79 13.27 -7.51
CA VAL A 62 -17.14 14.37 -8.24
C VAL A 62 -17.12 14.07 -9.73
N ALA A 63 -16.77 12.83 -10.10
CA ALA A 63 -16.74 12.38 -11.48
C ALA A 63 -18.13 12.38 -12.14
N ALA A 64 -19.19 12.09 -11.36
CA ALA A 64 -20.57 12.15 -11.84
C ALA A 64 -21.05 13.58 -12.07
N LYS A 65 -20.66 14.52 -11.20
CA LYS A 65 -21.12 15.93 -11.27
C LYS A 65 -20.39 16.76 -12.31
N GLU A 66 -19.08 16.57 -12.48
CA GLU A 66 -18.27 17.38 -13.41
C GLU A 66 -17.33 16.50 -14.25
N PRO A 67 -17.85 15.77 -15.24
CA PRO A 67 -17.04 14.88 -16.05
C PRO A 67 -16.20 15.67 -17.06
N LYS A 68 -14.86 15.64 -16.92
CA LYS A 68 -13.95 16.47 -17.74
C LYS A 68 -13.43 15.79 -19.01
N PHE A 69 -13.20 14.47 -18.97
CA PHE A 69 -12.42 13.79 -20.01
C PHE A 69 -13.21 12.75 -20.80
N ILE A 70 -13.86 11.81 -20.12
CA ILE A 70 -14.41 10.60 -20.76
C ILE A 70 -15.94 10.69 -20.87
N ALA A 71 -16.63 11.01 -19.77
CA ALA A 71 -18.08 10.98 -19.76
C ALA A 71 -18.77 11.94 -20.77
N PRO A 72 -18.26 13.14 -21.13
CA PRO A 72 -18.93 14.00 -22.10
C PRO A 72 -19.02 13.37 -23.50
N ALA A 73 -17.98 12.64 -23.91
CA ALA A 73 -17.91 12.01 -25.23
C ALA A 73 -18.80 10.76 -25.33
N TYR A 74 -18.91 10.00 -24.24
CA TYR A 74 -19.64 8.73 -24.21
C TYR A 74 -21.06 8.84 -23.64
N ALA A 75 -21.46 10.00 -23.12
CA ALA A 75 -22.79 10.21 -22.53
C ALA A 75 -23.95 9.84 -23.46
N GLN A 76 -23.79 10.02 -24.78
CA GLN A 76 -24.84 9.75 -25.75
C GLN A 76 -24.83 8.31 -26.29
N THR A 77 -23.69 7.64 -26.24
CA THR A 77 -23.45 6.37 -26.95
C THR A 77 -23.30 5.18 -26.02
N GLN A 78 -23.11 5.42 -24.73
CA GLN A 78 -22.90 4.35 -23.76
C GLN A 78 -24.22 3.67 -23.40
N PRO A 79 -24.34 2.35 -23.58
CA PRO A 79 -25.52 1.60 -23.16
C PRO A 79 -25.63 1.54 -21.64
N GLU A 80 -26.86 1.43 -21.14
CA GLU A 80 -27.12 1.24 -19.71
C GLU A 80 -26.51 -0.08 -19.23
N THR A 81 -25.75 0.00 -18.15
CA THR A 81 -25.09 -1.17 -17.56
C THR A 81 -26.09 -1.96 -16.74
N VAL A 82 -26.33 -3.22 -17.12
CA VAL A 82 -27.20 -4.13 -16.36
C VAL A 82 -26.34 -4.91 -15.38
N PHE A 83 -26.26 -4.43 -14.14
CA PHE A 83 -25.59 -5.16 -13.07
C PHE A 83 -26.50 -6.24 -12.48
N ALA A 84 -25.92 -7.38 -12.12
CA ALA A 84 -26.60 -8.34 -11.28
C ALA A 84 -26.90 -7.68 -9.93
N LYS A 85 -28.12 -7.88 -9.40
CA LYS A 85 -28.43 -7.44 -8.04
C LYS A 85 -27.49 -8.14 -7.07
N SER A 86 -26.87 -7.39 -6.17
CA SER A 86 -26.03 -7.95 -5.13
C SER A 86 -26.86 -8.88 -4.26
N ASP A 87 -26.37 -10.09 -3.99
CA ASP A 87 -27.04 -11.10 -3.15
C ASP A 87 -27.38 -10.59 -1.73
N SER A 88 -26.77 -9.48 -1.30
CA SER A 88 -27.03 -8.77 -0.04
C SER A 88 -28.46 -8.20 0.09
N GLU A 89 -29.20 -8.05 -0.99
CA GLU A 89 -30.57 -7.48 -0.97
C GLU A 89 -31.65 -8.53 -0.65
N ASN A 90 -31.26 -9.81 -0.48
CA ASN A 90 -32.17 -10.94 -0.29
C ASN A 90 -32.07 -11.59 1.10
N GLU A 91 -31.32 -11.00 2.03
CA GLU A 91 -31.24 -11.45 3.44
C GLU A 91 -32.23 -10.72 4.37
N GLU A 92 -33.00 -9.76 3.86
CA GLU A 92 -34.13 -9.14 4.59
C GLU A 92 -35.47 -9.65 4.03
N LYS A 93 -35.80 -10.91 4.33
CA LYS A 93 -37.20 -11.37 4.35
C LYS A 93 -37.44 -12.49 5.36
#